data_AF-A0A2U1FQQ3-F1
#
_entry.id   AF-A0A2U1FQQ3-F1
#
_cell.length_a   1.000
_cell.length_b   1.000
_cell.length_c   1.000
_cell.angle_alpha   90.00
_cell.angle_beta   90.00
_cell.angle_gamma   90.00
#
_symmetry.space_group_name_H-M   'P 1'
#
loop_
_entity.id
_entity.type
_entity.pdbx_description
1 polymer ?
#
loop_
_entity_poly.entity_id
_entity_poly.type
_entity_poly.pdbx_seq_one_letter_code
_entity_poly.pdbx_strand_id
1 'polypeptide(L)'
;MASNSPARQHRGGGDVAHRDDAAVVVNGVSSDDEPSVEWGWHGHYPKVARFAGFFVAAVMLIMLYGNHEGQQEDVWLIVLAAGFFALSLGAIIRSRTSWRR
;
A
#
# COMPACT_ATOMS: atom_id res chain seq x y z
N MET A 1 -34.28 18.92 58.26
CA MET A 1 -33.85 19.61 57.03
C MET A 1 -33.31 18.55 56.08
N ALA A 2 -33.90 18.48 54.88
CA ALA A 2 -33.88 17.33 53.99
C ALA A 2 -32.52 17.07 53.31
N SER A 3 -32.13 15.80 53.26
CA SER A 3 -31.05 15.29 52.41
C SER A 3 -31.56 15.18 50.96
N ASN A 4 -31.05 16.03 50.06
CA ASN A 4 -31.31 15.92 48.63
C ASN A 4 -30.08 15.36 47.92
N SER A 5 -29.95 14.04 47.88
CA SER A 5 -29.07 13.34 46.93
C SER A 5 -29.93 12.85 45.76
N PRO A 6 -29.73 13.31 44.52
CA PRO A 6 -30.53 12.83 43.41
C PRO A 6 -30.16 11.39 43.04
N ALA A 7 -31.21 10.67 42.64
CA ALA A 7 -31.27 9.24 42.41
C ALA A 7 -30.21 8.72 41.43
N ARG A 8 -29.64 7.57 41.81
CA ARG A 8 -28.94 6.61 40.95
C ARG A 8 -29.87 6.25 39.78
N GLN A 9 -29.64 6.83 38.61
CA GLN A 9 -30.31 6.36 37.38
C GLN A 9 -29.63 5.08 36.92
N HIS A 10 -30.21 3.96 37.33
CA HIS A 10 -29.98 2.65 36.73
C HIS A 10 -30.80 2.62 35.43
N ARG A 11 -30.20 3.02 34.31
CA ARG A 11 -30.82 2.87 32.99
C ARG A 11 -30.14 1.70 32.28
N GLY A 12 -30.79 0.54 32.34
CA GLY A 12 -30.54 -0.53 31.40
C GLY A 12 -30.94 -0.05 30.01
N GLY A 13 -29.96 0.01 29.12
CA GLY A 13 -30.12 0.24 27.70
C GLY A 13 -28.92 -0.43 27.07
N GLY A 14 -29.16 -1.46 26.26
CA GLY A 14 -28.12 -2.34 25.74
C GLY A 14 -26.94 -1.55 25.18
N ASP A 15 -25.74 -2.00 25.53
CA ASP A 15 -24.47 -1.48 25.03
C ASP A 15 -24.36 -1.77 23.52
N VAL A 16 -25.11 -1.02 22.72
CA VAL A 16 -24.67 -0.68 21.38
C VAL A 16 -23.42 0.15 21.59
N ALA A 17 -22.27 -0.41 21.19
CA ALA A 17 -20.97 0.22 21.28
C ALA A 17 -21.06 1.64 20.71
N HIS A 18 -21.11 2.63 21.60
CA HIS A 18 -20.79 4.00 21.25
C HIS A 18 -19.26 3.99 21.12
N ARG A 19 -18.77 3.61 19.94
CA ARG A 19 -17.36 3.78 19.60
C ARG A 19 -17.18 5.28 19.48
N ASP A 20 -16.21 5.84 20.17
CA ASP A 20 -15.81 7.21 19.95
C ASP A 20 -15.40 7.32 18.48
N ASP A 21 -16.20 7.99 17.65
CA ASP A 21 -16.11 8.03 16.17
C ASP A 21 -14.90 8.84 15.66
N ALA A 22 -13.82 8.92 16.44
CA ALA A 22 -12.58 9.55 16.02
C ALA A 22 -11.87 8.63 15.04
N ALA A 23 -11.81 9.04 13.77
CA ALA A 23 -11.14 8.29 12.73
C ALA A 23 -9.69 7.98 13.11
N VAL A 24 -9.33 6.70 13.07
CA VAL A 24 -7.96 6.26 13.37
C VAL A 24 -7.07 6.62 12.18
N VAL A 25 -6.13 7.54 12.39
CA VAL A 25 -5.17 7.95 11.35
C VAL A 25 -3.88 7.18 11.50
N VAL A 26 -3.54 6.36 10.50
CA VAL A 26 -2.27 5.61 10.44
C VAL A 26 -1.49 6.05 9.20
N ASN A 27 -0.25 6.50 9.38
CA ASN A 27 0.62 6.98 8.29
C ASN A 27 -0.02 8.08 7.41
N GLY A 28 -0.91 8.89 7.98
CA GLY A 28 -1.58 9.98 7.26
C GLY A 28 -2.81 9.55 6.46
N VAL A 29 -3.26 8.29 6.56
CA VAL A 29 -4.51 7.80 5.98
C VAL A 29 -5.53 7.60 7.11
N SER A 30 -6.74 8.13 6.93
CA SER A 30 -7.84 8.05 7.89
C SER A 30 -8.62 6.75 7.73
N SER A 31 -9.07 6.17 8.85
CA SER A 31 -10.03 5.05 8.85
C SER A 31 -11.36 5.38 8.16
N ASP A 32 -11.68 6.66 7.96
CA ASP A 32 -12.86 7.09 7.21
C ASP A 32 -12.66 6.95 5.70
N ASP A 33 -11.45 7.21 5.19
CA ASP A 33 -11.12 7.08 3.76
C ASP A 33 -10.94 5.61 3.37
N GLU A 34 -10.43 4.81 4.29
CA GLU A 34 -10.03 3.44 4.06
C GLU A 34 -10.18 2.68 5.40
N PRO A 35 -11.28 1.96 5.68
CA PRO A 35 -11.52 1.31 6.99
C PRO A 35 -10.46 0.26 7.34
N SER A 36 -9.71 -0.12 6.32
CA SER A 36 -8.62 -1.05 6.31
C SER A 36 -7.28 -0.43 6.79
N VAL A 37 -7.22 0.82 7.27
CA VAL A 37 -5.94 1.27 7.86
C VAL A 37 -5.64 0.56 9.20
N GLU A 38 -6.65 0.04 9.89
CA GLU A 38 -6.51 -0.52 11.24
C GLU A 38 -5.82 -1.91 11.30
N TRP A 39 -6.00 -2.77 10.30
CA TRP A 39 -5.42 -4.13 10.25
C TRP A 39 -3.96 -4.19 9.74
N GLY A 40 -3.34 -3.05 9.38
CA GLY A 40 -1.88 -2.91 9.24
C GLY A 40 -1.21 -3.33 7.91
N TRP A 41 -1.92 -3.90 6.94
CA TRP A 41 -1.32 -4.31 5.65
C TRP A 41 -1.15 -3.17 4.62
N HIS A 42 -1.62 -1.95 4.91
CA HIS A 42 -1.73 -0.82 3.98
C HIS A 42 -0.43 0.01 3.81
N GLY A 43 0.73 -0.64 3.97
CA GLY A 43 2.03 0.04 3.85
C GLY A 43 2.32 0.49 2.42
N HIS A 44 2.28 1.80 2.16
CA HIS A 44 2.70 2.36 0.88
C HIS A 44 4.21 2.67 0.88
N TYR A 45 4.99 1.86 0.16
CA TYR A 45 6.45 2.02 0.05
C TYR A 45 6.85 2.49 -1.36
N PRO A 46 6.73 3.80 -1.67
CA PRO A 46 6.96 4.31 -3.02
C PRO A 46 8.40 4.10 -3.49
N LYS A 47 9.37 4.04 -2.56
CA LYS A 47 10.78 3.76 -2.88
C LYS A 47 10.98 2.31 -3.34
N VAL A 48 10.36 1.36 -2.64
CA VAL A 48 10.45 -0.08 -2.97
C VAL A 48 9.72 -0.36 -4.27
N ALA A 49 8.51 0.21 -4.43
CA ALA A 49 7.74 0.08 -5.67
C ALA A 49 8.50 0.61 -6.90
N ARG A 50 9.26 1.71 -6.76
CA ARG A 50 10.10 2.25 -7.84
C ARG A 50 11.26 1.34 -8.22
N PHE A 51 11.80 0.56 -7.27
CA PHE A 51 12.95 -0.32 -7.52
C PHE A 51 12.54 -1.73 -7.96
N ALA A 52 11.33 -2.18 -7.62
CA ALA A 52 10.85 -3.53 -7.88
C ALA A 52 10.98 -3.94 -9.36
N GLY A 53 10.61 -3.08 -10.30
CA GLY A 53 10.72 -3.41 -11.72
C GLY A 53 12.16 -3.45 -12.25
N PHE A 54 13.09 -2.67 -11.68
CA PHE A 54 14.52 -2.80 -12.00
C PHE A 54 15.10 -4.11 -11.46
N PHE A 55 14.68 -4.52 -10.26
CA PHE A 55 15.09 -5.80 -9.68
C PHE A 55 14.61 -6.98 -10.55
N VAL A 56 13.34 -7.00 -10.95
CA VAL A 56 12.80 -8.04 -11.84
C VAL A 56 13.54 -8.07 -13.18
N ALA A 57 13.79 -6.90 -13.79
CA ALA A 57 14.57 -6.80 -15.02
C ALA A 57 16.00 -7.35 -14.85
N ALA A 58 16.66 -7.06 -13.72
CA ALA A 58 18.00 -7.58 -13.44
C ALA A 58 18.01 -9.11 -13.29
N VAL A 59 17.02 -9.69 -12.59
CA VAL A 59 16.88 -11.14 -12.47
C VAL A 59 16.68 -11.80 -13.84
N MET A 60 15.83 -11.23 -14.69
CA MET A 60 15.62 -11.74 -16.05
C MET A 60 16.90 -11.73 -16.90
N LEU A 61 17.74 -10.69 -16.76
CA LEU A 61 19.02 -10.64 -17.46
C LEU A 61 20.04 -11.65 -16.92
N ILE A 62 20.02 -11.93 -15.61
CA ILE A 62 20.84 -13.00 -15.02
C ILE A 62 20.43 -14.37 -15.57
N MET A 63 19.13 -14.58 -15.79
CA MET A 63 18.60 -15.83 -16.35
C MET A 63 19.07 -16.12 -17.78
N LEU A 64 19.62 -15.14 -18.51
CA LEU A 64 20.24 -15.39 -19.82
C LEU A 64 21.46 -16.34 -19.75
N TYR A 65 22.06 -16.48 -18.58
CA TYR A 65 23.16 -17.39 -18.35
C TYR A 65 22.63 -18.72 -17.80
N GLY A 66 22.52 -19.73 -18.67
CA GLY A 66 21.97 -21.02 -18.30
C GLY A 66 21.94 -22.05 -19.43
N ASN A 67 21.15 -23.10 -19.25
CA ASN A 67 21.00 -24.21 -20.19
C ASN A 67 20.02 -23.88 -21.33
N HIS A 68 20.18 -22.74 -21.99
CA HIS A 68 19.33 -22.37 -23.11
C HIS A 68 19.78 -23.10 -24.37
N GLU A 69 18.95 -24.02 -24.86
CA GLU A 69 19.19 -24.71 -26.14
C GLU A 69 18.69 -23.91 -27.35
N GLY A 70 17.78 -22.95 -27.13
CA GLY A 70 17.17 -22.15 -28.19
C GLY A 70 17.13 -20.65 -27.85
N GLN A 71 17.07 -19.81 -28.88
CA GLN A 71 17.09 -18.35 -28.74
C GLN A 71 15.76 -17.76 -28.25
N GLN A 72 14.69 -18.55 -28.24
CA GLN A 72 13.34 -18.08 -27.93
C GLN A 72 13.22 -17.67 -26.47
N GLU A 73 13.85 -18.41 -25.56
CA GLU A 73 13.89 -18.06 -24.13
C GLU A 73 14.61 -16.73 -23.92
N ASP A 74 15.78 -16.55 -24.55
CA ASP A 74 16.55 -15.31 -24.49
C ASP A 74 15.75 -14.11 -25.01
N VAL A 75 15.05 -14.28 -26.15
CA VAL A 75 14.23 -13.20 -26.73
C VAL A 75 13.13 -12.77 -25.76
N TRP A 76 12.42 -13.72 -25.14
CA TRP A 76 11.38 -13.39 -24.17
C TRP A 76 11.93 -12.74 -22.90
N LEU A 77 13.05 -13.25 -22.37
CA LEU A 77 13.71 -12.66 -21.20
C LEU A 77 14.17 -11.23 -21.47
N ILE A 78 14.77 -10.97 -22.64
CA ILE A 78 15.23 -9.63 -23.03
C ILE A 78 14.05 -8.68 -23.23
N VAL A 79 12.99 -9.10 -23.95
CA VAL A 79 11.81 -8.26 -24.20
C VAL A 79 11.11 -7.89 -22.90
N LEU A 80 10.93 -8.86 -22.00
CA LEU A 80 10.29 -8.60 -20.70
C LEU A 80 11.16 -7.74 -19.81
N ALA A 81 12.47 -8.00 -19.73
CA ALA A 81 13.40 -7.18 -18.97
C ALA A 81 13.39 -5.72 -19.44
N ALA A 82 13.43 -5.49 -20.76
CA ALA A 82 13.33 -4.15 -21.34
C ALA A 82 11.99 -3.48 -21.02
N GLY A 83 10.88 -4.25 -21.06
CA GLY A 83 9.55 -3.76 -20.69
C GLY A 83 9.48 -3.28 -19.24
N PHE A 84 9.92 -4.10 -18.29
CA PHE A 84 9.94 -3.73 -16.86
C PHE A 84 10.86 -2.54 -16.58
N PHE A 85 12.02 -2.49 -17.23
CA PHE A 85 12.95 -1.37 -17.12
C PHE A 85 12.30 -0.07 -17.62
N ALA A 86 11.68 -0.11 -18.81
CA ALA A 86 11.03 1.05 -19.42
C ALA A 86 9.85 1.55 -18.58
N LEU A 87 9.00 0.66 -18.05
CA LEU A 87 7.89 1.01 -17.18
C LEU A 87 8.37 1.67 -15.88
N SER A 88 9.40 1.11 -15.25
CA SER A 88 9.97 1.64 -14.01
C SER A 88 10.59 3.02 -14.21
N LEU A 89 11.36 3.18 -15.30
CA LEU A 89 11.96 4.46 -15.67
C LEU A 89 10.89 5.50 -16.02
N GLY A 90 9.86 5.11 -16.78
CA GLY A 90 8.73 5.96 -17.14
C GLY A 90 7.94 6.43 -15.91
N ALA A 91 7.71 5.54 -14.94
CA ALA A 91 7.08 5.89 -13.67
C ALA A 91 7.89 6.92 -12.88
N ILE A 92 9.22 6.78 -12.84
CA ILE A 92 10.11 7.77 -12.21
C ILE A 92 10.03 9.11 -12.94
N ILE A 93 10.13 9.13 -14.27
CA ILE A 93 10.05 10.37 -15.06
C ILE A 93 8.70 11.08 -14.85
N ARG A 94 7.59 10.33 -14.88
CA ARG A 94 6.24 10.86 -14.63
C ARG A 94 6.12 11.45 -13.22
N SER A 95 6.70 10.80 -12.22
CA SER A 95 6.64 11.32 -10.84
C SER A 95 7.35 12.66 -10.65
N ARG A 96 8.32 13.00 -11.50
CA ARG A 96 9.03 14.30 -11.47
C ARG A 96 8.22 15.44 -12.11
N THR A 97 7.17 15.12 -12.87
CA THR A 97 6.35 16.08 -13.62
C THR A 97 4.95 16.27 -13.04
N SER A 98 4.67 15.76 -11.84
CA SER A 98 3.35 15.85 -11.21
C SER A 98 2.94 17.27 -10.79
N TRP A 99 3.91 18.18 -10.57
CA TRP A 99 3.66 19.59 -10.17
C TRP A 99 3.05 20.47 -11.28
N ARG A 100 2.84 19.94 -12.48
CA ARG A 100 2.24 20.64 -13.62
C ARG A 100 0.75 20.35 -13.80
N ARG A 101 0.10 19.78 -12.78
CA ARG A 101 -1.35 19.58 -12.71
C ARG A 101 -1.92 20.21 -11.46
#